data_AF-A0A0X3PYH2-F1
#
_entry.id   AF-A0A0X3PYH2-F1
#
_cell.length_a   1.000
_cell.length_b   1.000
_cell.length_c   1.000
_cell.angle_alpha   90.00
_cell.angle_beta   90.00
_cell.angle_gamma   90.00
#
_symmetry.space_group_name_H-M   'P 1'
#
loop_
_entity.id
_entity.type
_entity.pdbx_description
1 polymer ?
#
loop_
_entity_poly.entity_id
_entity_poly.type
_entity_poly.pdbx_seq_one_letter_code
_entity_poly.pdbx_strand_id
1 'polypeptide(L)'
;MLTVQSVESKNRLLEEDNAKLIRQIRILQREVEDLKNFESDVKLRLRREAVQRGLLDAAAAQVNIDGQTAEASSSFAVATVPSKAQAKVDLPEDVNCVRFSPSGLLFCSGGLDRKVSVWKVVNDRCELQAALVGCNAGVSAVDFNPHVSPTPRSFC
;
A
#
# COMPACT_ATOMS: atom_id res chain seq x y z
N MET A 1 -63.48 -33.40 18.87
CA MET A 1 -62.54 -34.43 18.37
C MET A 1 -62.12 -34.18 16.92
N LEU A 2 -63.03 -33.76 16.01
CA LEU A 2 -62.72 -33.52 14.59
C LEU A 2 -61.79 -32.31 14.30
N THR A 3 -61.79 -31.29 15.15
CA THR A 3 -60.96 -30.08 14.98
C THR A 3 -59.49 -30.33 15.25
N VAL A 4 -59.17 -31.18 16.24
CA VAL A 4 -57.79 -31.55 16.57
C VAL A 4 -57.17 -32.38 15.45
N GLN A 5 -57.89 -33.37 14.91
CA GLN A 5 -57.45 -34.17 13.75
C GLN A 5 -57.23 -33.30 12.50
N SER A 6 -58.05 -32.26 12.29
CA SER A 6 -57.85 -31.32 11.17
C SER A 6 -56.60 -30.45 11.36
N VAL A 7 -56.28 -30.05 12.59
CA VAL A 7 -55.07 -29.27 12.88
C VAL A 7 -53.83 -30.14 12.78
N GLU A 8 -53.87 -31.37 13.29
CA GLU A 8 -52.76 -32.34 13.18
C GLU A 8 -52.42 -32.67 11.73
N SER A 9 -53.43 -32.89 10.89
CA SER A 9 -53.20 -33.15 9.46
C SER A 9 -52.61 -31.95 8.72
N LYS A 10 -53.04 -30.72 9.02
CA LYS A 10 -52.45 -29.50 8.47
C LYS A 10 -51.01 -29.28 8.94
N ASN A 11 -50.71 -29.52 10.20
CA ASN A 11 -49.35 -29.41 10.73
C ASN A 11 -48.40 -30.39 10.04
N ARG A 12 -48.84 -31.64 9.85
CA ARG A 12 -48.05 -32.65 9.14
C ARG A 12 -47.76 -32.25 7.68
N LEU A 13 -48.76 -31.66 7.00
CA LEU A 13 -48.59 -31.19 5.62
C LEU A 13 -47.61 -30.01 5.53
N LEU A 14 -47.71 -29.06 6.48
CA LEU A 14 -46.77 -27.94 6.61
C LEU A 14 -45.35 -28.42 6.91
N GLU A 15 -45.19 -29.45 7.73
CA GLU A 15 -43.88 -30.06 8.01
C GLU A 15 -43.29 -30.72 6.76
N GLU A 16 -44.09 -31.43 5.99
CA GLU A 16 -43.67 -32.05 4.73
C GLU A 16 -43.25 -31.00 3.69
N ASP A 17 -44.01 -29.92 3.54
CA ASP A 17 -43.70 -28.84 2.60
C ASP A 17 -42.48 -28.02 3.07
N ASN A 18 -42.34 -27.76 4.37
CA ASN A 18 -41.12 -27.18 4.92
C ASN A 18 -39.89 -28.05 4.63
N ALA A 19 -40.00 -29.37 4.79
CA ALA A 19 -38.91 -30.30 4.47
C ALA A 19 -38.57 -30.32 2.96
N LYS A 20 -39.55 -30.13 2.07
CA LYS A 20 -39.30 -29.98 0.62
C LYS A 20 -38.59 -28.65 0.32
N LEU A 21 -39.05 -27.55 0.90
CA LEU A 21 -38.45 -26.23 0.70
C LEU A 21 -37.01 -26.17 1.21
N ILE A 22 -36.72 -26.73 2.39
CA ILE A 22 -35.36 -26.81 2.93
C ILE A 22 -34.44 -27.61 2.00
N ARG A 23 -34.94 -28.70 1.40
CA ARG A 23 -34.17 -29.48 0.42
C ARG A 23 -33.89 -28.68 -0.85
N GLN A 24 -34.88 -27.97 -1.39
CA GLN A 24 -34.70 -27.12 -2.55
C GLN A 24 -33.71 -25.97 -2.29
N ILE A 25 -33.83 -25.30 -1.14
CA ILE A 25 -32.89 -24.25 -0.73
C ILE A 25 -31.47 -24.79 -0.67
N ARG A 26 -31.26 -25.98 -0.09
CA ARG A 26 -29.94 -26.60 -0.02
C ARG A 26 -29.36 -26.95 -1.39
N ILE A 27 -30.20 -27.40 -2.33
CA ILE A 27 -29.76 -27.68 -3.71
C ILE A 27 -29.35 -26.39 -4.42
N LEU A 28 -30.21 -25.37 -4.35
CA LEU A 28 -29.93 -24.06 -4.98
C LEU A 28 -28.68 -23.41 -4.38
N GLN A 29 -28.46 -23.52 -3.07
CA GLN A 29 -27.25 -22.99 -2.43
C GLN A 29 -25.98 -23.65 -2.98
N ARG A 30 -25.97 -24.96 -3.17
CA ARG A 30 -24.82 -25.67 -3.78
C ARG A 30 -24.58 -25.22 -5.21
N GLU A 31 -25.63 -25.10 -6.00
CA GLU A 31 -25.52 -24.66 -7.40
C GLU A 31 -24.98 -23.23 -7.51
N VAL A 32 -25.40 -22.33 -6.61
CA VAL A 32 -24.86 -20.96 -6.51
C VAL A 32 -23.37 -20.97 -6.12
N GLU A 33 -22.97 -21.83 -5.19
CA GLU A 33 -21.55 -21.98 -4.80
C GLU A 33 -20.69 -22.45 -5.98
N ASP A 34 -21.15 -23.44 -6.73
CA ASP A 34 -20.45 -23.96 -7.91
C ASP A 34 -20.34 -22.90 -9.01
N LEU A 35 -21.43 -22.17 -9.29
CA LEU A 35 -21.42 -21.06 -10.27
C LEU A 35 -20.48 -19.94 -9.85
N LYS A 36 -20.44 -19.61 -8.55
CA LYS A 36 -19.54 -18.57 -8.02
C LYS A 36 -18.07 -18.99 -8.13
N ASN A 37 -17.76 -20.26 -7.88
CA ASN A 37 -16.41 -20.80 -8.05
C ASN A 37 -16.01 -20.74 -9.53
N PHE A 38 -16.90 -21.14 -10.43
CA PHE A 38 -16.68 -21.06 -11.88
C PHE A 38 -16.45 -19.62 -12.36
N GLU A 39 -17.28 -18.67 -11.94
CA GLU A 39 -17.12 -17.26 -12.28
C GLU A 39 -15.77 -16.72 -11.77
N SER A 40 -15.38 -17.10 -10.55
CA SER A 40 -14.10 -16.70 -9.95
C SER A 40 -12.91 -17.21 -10.75
N ASP A 41 -12.94 -18.47 -11.19
CA ASP A 41 -11.90 -19.07 -12.02
C ASP A 41 -11.80 -18.39 -13.39
N VAL A 42 -12.93 -18.12 -14.04
CA VAL A 42 -12.98 -17.41 -15.33
C VAL A 42 -12.41 -16.00 -15.18
N LYS A 43 -12.82 -15.26 -14.14
CA LYS A 43 -12.34 -13.91 -13.87
C LYS A 43 -10.84 -13.86 -13.59
N LEU A 44 -10.32 -14.86 -12.89
CA LEU A 44 -8.88 -14.97 -12.62
C LEU A 44 -8.09 -15.19 -13.91
N ARG A 45 -8.57 -16.07 -14.80
CA ARG A 45 -7.95 -16.31 -16.11
C ARG A 45 -7.94 -15.07 -16.97
N LEU A 46 -9.07 -14.38 -17.10
CA LEU A 46 -9.18 -13.14 -17.87
C LEU A 46 -8.23 -12.04 -17.34
N ARG A 47 -8.10 -11.90 -16.02
CA ARG A 47 -7.13 -10.97 -15.43
C ARG A 47 -5.70 -11.31 -15.79
N ARG A 48 -5.31 -12.59 -15.75
CA ARG A 48 -3.96 -13.03 -16.15
C ARG A 48 -3.68 -12.74 -17.62
N GLU A 49 -4.64 -13.03 -18.49
CA GLU A 49 -4.53 -12.76 -19.92
C GLU A 49 -4.45 -11.25 -20.22
N ALA A 50 -5.24 -10.42 -19.52
CA ALA A 50 -5.19 -8.97 -19.66
C ALA A 50 -3.83 -8.39 -19.24
N VAL A 51 -3.26 -8.87 -18.12
CA VAL A 51 -1.91 -8.47 -17.68
C VAL A 51 -0.86 -8.90 -18.70
N GLN A 52 -0.91 -10.14 -19.18
CA GLN A 52 0.02 -10.63 -20.20
C GLN A 52 -0.07 -9.82 -21.49
N ARG A 53 -1.29 -9.50 -21.95
CA ARG A 53 -1.51 -8.67 -23.13
C ARG A 53 -0.99 -7.25 -22.94
N GLY A 54 -1.21 -6.63 -21.78
CA GLY A 54 -0.68 -5.31 -21.46
C GLY A 54 0.84 -5.27 -21.44
N LEU A 55 1.49 -6.32 -20.94
CA LEU A 55 2.95 -6.46 -21.00
C LEU A 55 3.46 -6.60 -22.45
N LEU A 56 2.78 -7.38 -23.29
CA LEU A 56 3.14 -7.52 -24.70
C LEU A 56 2.95 -6.21 -25.48
N ASP A 57 1.87 -5.47 -25.21
CA ASP A 57 1.60 -4.17 -25.83
C ASP A 57 2.64 -3.12 -25.41
N ALA A 58 2.97 -3.06 -24.12
CA ALA A 58 4.04 -2.19 -23.60
C ALA A 58 5.43 -2.55 -24.18
N ALA A 59 5.71 -3.84 -24.43
CA ALA A 59 6.94 -4.27 -25.05
C ALA A 59 6.98 -3.98 -26.57
N ALA A 60 5.82 -4.00 -27.24
CA ALA A 60 5.70 -3.69 -28.67
C ALA A 60 5.69 -2.17 -28.95
N ALA A 61 5.33 -1.35 -27.96
CA ALA A 61 5.45 0.09 -28.03
C ALA A 61 6.93 0.48 -28.15
N GLN A 62 7.39 0.71 -29.39
CA GLN A 62 8.67 1.35 -29.64
C GLN A 62 8.60 2.79 -29.14
N VAL A 63 9.18 3.05 -27.97
CA VAL A 63 9.41 4.41 -27.49
C VAL A 63 10.50 5.01 -28.39
N ASN A 64 10.09 5.80 -29.37
CA ASN A 64 11.01 6.59 -30.16
C ASN A 64 11.54 7.72 -29.27
N ILE A 65 12.73 7.52 -28.70
CA ILE A 65 13.46 8.60 -28.02
C ILE A 65 14.08 9.43 -29.13
N ASP A 66 13.30 10.36 -29.69
CA ASP A 66 13.84 11.37 -30.60
C ASP A 66 14.88 12.16 -29.80
N GLY A 67 16.15 11.99 -30.21
CA GLY A 67 17.30 12.60 -29.60
C GLY A 67 17.17 14.11 -29.59
N GLN A 68 16.76 14.65 -28.45
CA GLN A 68 17.20 15.97 -28.04
C GLN A 68 18.37 15.77 -27.09
N THR A 69 19.56 16.05 -27.61
CA THR A 69 20.70 16.54 -26.85
C THR A 69 20.28 17.79 -26.09
N ALA A 70 19.62 17.59 -24.96
CA ALA A 70 19.55 18.54 -23.87
C ALA A 70 20.22 17.84 -22.69
N GLU A 71 21.04 18.57 -21.95
CA GLU A 71 21.70 18.15 -20.71
C GLU A 71 20.67 17.86 -19.60
N ALA A 72 19.72 16.96 -19.85
CA ALA A 72 19.04 16.25 -18.81
C ALA A 72 20.07 15.28 -18.27
N SER A 73 20.73 15.67 -17.17
CA SER A 73 21.37 14.73 -16.25
C SER A 73 20.37 13.61 -15.99
N SER A 74 20.46 12.53 -16.76
CA SER A 74 19.59 11.39 -16.59
C SER A 74 20.07 10.70 -15.33
N SER A 75 19.54 11.13 -14.19
CA SER A 75 19.61 10.37 -12.97
C SER A 75 18.66 9.18 -13.14
N PHE A 76 19.05 8.22 -13.98
CA PHE A 76 18.68 6.84 -13.69
C PHE A 76 19.35 6.56 -12.35
N ALA A 77 18.59 6.74 -11.27
CA ALA A 77 19.01 6.34 -9.95
C ALA A 77 19.12 4.82 -9.99
N VAL A 78 20.31 4.33 -10.34
CA VAL A 78 20.65 2.93 -10.18
C VAL A 78 20.59 2.69 -8.69
N ALA A 79 19.49 2.11 -8.22
CA ALA A 79 19.33 1.67 -6.85
C ALA A 79 20.29 0.51 -6.61
N THR A 80 21.56 0.84 -6.39
CA THR A 80 22.60 -0.11 -6.04
C THR A 80 22.47 -0.40 -4.56
N VAL A 81 22.46 -1.68 -4.18
CA VAL A 81 22.45 -2.08 -2.78
C VAL A 81 23.77 -1.59 -2.15
N PRO A 82 23.73 -0.76 -1.08
CA PRO A 82 24.95 -0.28 -0.45
C PRO A 82 25.71 -1.44 0.20
N SER A 83 27.00 -1.57 -0.12
CA SER A 83 27.88 -2.60 0.43
C SER A 83 28.64 -2.15 1.69
N LYS A 84 28.63 -0.85 2.00
CA LYS A 84 29.29 -0.23 3.15
C LYS A 84 28.41 0.86 3.75
N ALA A 85 28.51 1.06 5.06
CA ALA A 85 27.93 2.21 5.73
C ALA A 85 28.63 3.49 5.27
N GLN A 86 27.88 4.42 4.67
CA GLN A 86 28.44 5.67 4.14
C GLN A 86 28.76 6.67 5.25
N ALA A 87 27.90 6.78 6.26
CA ALA A 87 28.08 7.67 7.39
C ALA A 87 27.51 7.05 8.67
N LYS A 88 28.12 7.37 9.81
CA LYS A 88 27.63 7.06 11.15
C LYS A 88 27.39 8.36 11.90
N VAL A 89 26.24 8.46 12.54
CA VAL A 89 25.90 9.57 13.42
C VAL A 89 25.63 9.00 14.80
N ASP A 90 26.33 9.51 15.81
CA ASP A 90 26.10 9.14 17.20
C ASP A 90 25.01 10.05 17.77
N LEU A 91 23.84 9.47 18.03
CA LEU A 91 22.72 10.17 18.66
C LEU A 91 22.70 9.89 20.17
N PRO A 92 22.27 10.86 20.99
CA PRO A 92 22.33 10.74 22.45
C PRO A 92 21.29 9.77 23.03
N GLU A 93 20.19 9.50 22.30
CA GLU A 93 19.06 8.72 22.77
C GLU A 93 18.51 7.83 21.66
N ASP A 94 17.65 6.88 22.03
CA ASP A 94 17.00 5.93 21.11
C ASP A 94 16.19 6.64 20.02
N VAL A 95 16.44 6.25 18.77
CA VAL A 95 15.77 6.75 17.58
C VAL A 95 14.61 5.83 17.21
N ASN A 96 13.40 6.39 17.16
CA ASN A 96 12.20 5.65 16.80
C ASN A 96 11.89 5.73 15.30
N CYS A 97 12.29 6.83 14.64
CA CYS A 97 11.95 7.06 13.24
C CYS A 97 13.04 7.84 12.49
N VAL A 98 13.24 7.50 11.22
CA VAL A 98 14.15 8.18 10.29
C VAL A 98 13.46 8.34 8.95
N ARG A 99 13.59 9.51 8.31
CA ARG A 99 13.08 9.74 6.94
C ARG A 99 13.98 10.66 6.15
N PHE A 100 14.19 10.35 4.88
CA PHE A 100 14.89 11.23 3.93
C PHE A 100 13.94 12.21 3.28
N SER A 101 14.45 13.39 2.91
CA SER A 101 13.75 14.32 2.04
C SER A 101 13.65 13.77 0.62
N PRO A 102 12.64 14.16 -0.16
CA PRO A 102 12.54 13.78 -1.58
C PRO A 102 13.75 14.20 -2.42
N SER A 103 14.50 15.22 -1.97
CA SER A 103 15.74 15.68 -2.61
C SER A 103 16.98 14.86 -2.25
N GLY A 104 16.92 13.98 -1.24
CA GLY A 104 18.05 13.17 -0.77
C GLY A 104 19.17 13.94 -0.04
N LEU A 105 19.09 15.28 0.02
CA LEU A 105 20.10 16.13 0.66
C LEU A 105 19.89 16.28 2.17
N LEU A 106 18.69 15.98 2.66
CA LEU A 106 18.32 16.12 4.06
C LEU A 106 17.69 14.82 4.56
N PHE A 107 17.87 14.53 5.84
CA PHE A 107 17.08 13.52 6.54
C PHE A 107 16.72 14.00 7.94
N CYS A 108 15.58 13.53 8.44
CA CYS A 108 15.14 13.78 9.80
C CYS A 108 15.23 12.49 10.61
N SER A 109 15.62 12.60 11.87
CA SER A 109 15.54 11.55 12.87
C SER A 109 14.72 12.04 14.06
N GLY A 110 13.82 11.20 14.56
CA GLY A 110 13.02 11.47 15.76
C GLY A 110 13.21 10.36 16.79
N GLY A 111 13.38 10.75 18.06
CA GLY A 111 13.67 9.82 19.14
C GLY A 111 12.83 10.04 20.41
N LEU A 112 13.23 9.34 21.47
CA LEU A 112 12.69 9.50 22.83
C LEU A 112 13.12 10.81 23.50
N ASP A 113 14.11 11.50 22.93
CA ASP A 113 14.58 12.82 23.33
C ASP A 113 13.55 13.95 23.13
N ARG A 114 12.38 13.62 22.53
CA ARG A 114 11.28 14.54 22.19
C ARG A 114 11.70 15.63 21.21
N LYS A 115 12.74 15.36 20.43
CA LYS A 115 13.27 16.29 19.43
C LYS A 115 13.25 15.61 18.07
N VAL A 116 13.08 16.42 17.04
CA VAL A 116 13.33 16.00 15.67
C VAL A 116 14.62 16.67 15.22
N SER A 117 15.66 15.88 15.00
CA SER A 117 16.93 16.36 14.48
C SER A 117 16.91 16.31 12.96
N VAL A 118 17.21 17.44 12.32
CA VAL A 118 17.33 17.59 10.88
C VAL A 118 18.80 17.59 10.51
N TRP A 119 19.18 16.66 9.65
CA TRP A 119 20.54 16.42 9.23
C TRP A 119 20.68 16.72 7.74
N LYS A 120 21.81 17.31 7.36
CA LYS A 120 22.20 17.54 5.98
C LYS A 120 23.31 16.57 5.57
N VAL A 121 23.14 15.93 4.43
CA VAL A 121 24.13 15.01 3.86
C VAL A 121 24.96 15.76 2.84
N VAL A 122 26.25 15.95 3.11
CA VAL A 122 27.20 16.60 2.21
C VAL A 122 28.47 15.76 2.15
N ASN A 123 28.86 15.31 0.94
CA ASN A 123 30.10 14.57 0.70
C ASN A 123 30.33 13.39 1.67
N ASP A 124 29.33 12.51 1.81
CA ASP A 124 29.34 11.36 2.72
C ASP A 124 29.46 11.70 4.22
N ARG A 125 29.16 12.94 4.61
CA ARG A 125 29.08 13.37 6.00
C ARG A 125 27.67 13.86 6.33
N CYS A 126 27.26 13.61 7.57
CA CYS A 126 25.99 14.08 8.10
C CYS A 126 26.25 15.21 9.09
N GLU A 127 25.72 16.39 8.80
CA GLU A 127 25.83 17.57 9.65
C GLU A 127 24.47 17.91 10.26
N LEU A 128 24.41 18.15 11.57
CA LEU A 128 23.18 18.56 12.24
C LEU A 128 22.86 20.01 11.83
N GLN A 129 21.77 20.22 11.10
CA GLN A 129 21.33 21.55 10.71
C GLN A 129 20.40 22.19 11.74
N ALA A 130 19.46 21.42 12.28
CA ALA A 130 18.47 21.94 13.21
C ALA A 130 17.96 20.85 14.14
N ALA A 131 17.55 21.24 15.35
CA ALA A 131 16.78 20.41 16.25
C ALA A 131 15.43 21.09 16.50
N LEU A 132 14.35 20.49 16.02
CA LEU A 132 13.00 20.95 16.26
C LEU A 132 12.58 20.48 17.65
N VAL A 133 12.35 21.45 18.53
CA VAL A 133 11.95 21.23 19.92
C VAL A 133 10.51 21.73 20.09
N GLY A 134 9.68 20.95 20.78
CA GLY A 134 8.27 21.31 21.01
C GLY A 134 7.38 20.10 21.31
N CYS A 135 7.84 18.89 21.03
CA CYS A 135 7.12 17.67 21.37
C CYS A 135 7.15 17.46 22.90
N ASN A 136 5.99 17.15 23.48
CA ASN A 136 5.85 16.83 24.90
C ASN A 136 6.06 15.34 25.20
N ALA A 137 6.10 14.50 24.16
CA ALA A 137 6.33 13.06 24.19
C ALA A 137 7.32 12.65 23.08
N GLY A 138 7.79 11.40 23.13
CA GLY A 138 8.71 10.85 22.14
C GLY A 138 8.11 10.88 20.73
N VAL A 139 8.96 11.14 19.74
CA VAL A 139 8.52 11.24 18.35
C VAL A 139 8.30 9.83 17.81
N SER A 140 7.10 9.54 17.30
CA SER A 140 6.74 8.22 16.77
C SER A 140 6.92 8.11 15.25
N ALA A 141 6.74 9.21 14.52
CA ALA A 141 6.88 9.25 13.08
C ALA A 141 7.21 10.68 12.60
N VAL A 142 7.95 10.77 11.50
CA VAL A 142 8.26 12.01 10.79
C VAL A 142 7.99 11.80 9.31
N ASP A 143 7.43 12.81 8.64
CA ASP A 143 7.27 12.82 7.19
C ASP A 143 7.68 14.17 6.59
N PHE A 144 8.21 14.12 5.37
CA PHE A 144 8.50 15.32 4.58
C PHE A 144 7.30 15.60 3.67
N ASN A 145 6.96 16.88 3.53
CA ASN A 145 5.96 17.28 2.54
C ASN A 145 6.43 16.84 1.14
N PRO A 146 5.60 16.09 0.36
CA PRO A 146 5.96 15.64 -0.98
C PRO A 146 6.07 16.78 -1.99
N HIS A 147 5.53 17.97 -1.69
CA HIS A 147 5.65 19.13 -2.57
C HIS A 147 7.07 19.70 -2.56
N VAL A 148 7.83 19.39 -3.60
CA VAL A 148 9.07 20.09 -3.94
C VAL A 148 8.70 21.51 -4.37
N SER A 149 8.75 22.49 -3.47
CA SER A 149 8.62 23.90 -3.86
C SER A 149 9.92 24.37 -4.50
N PRO A 150 9.95 24.76 -5.79
CA PRO A 150 11.16 25.22 -6.44
C PRO A 150 11.34 26.72 -6.18
N THR A 151 11.56 27.15 -4.93
CA THR A 151 12.07 28.50 -4.70
C THR A 151 12.92 28.57 -3.43
N PRO A 152 14.16 29.08 -3.51
CA PRO A 152 14.82 29.59 -2.32
C PRO A 152 14.10 30.87 -1.91
N ARG A 153 13.22 30.80 -0.91
CA ARG A 153 12.74 32.03 -0.27
C ARG A 153 13.90 32.61 0.54
N SER A 154 14.63 33.52 -0.10
CA SER A 154 15.44 34.53 0.58
C SER A 154 14.52 35.32 1.52
N PHE A 155 14.67 35.13 2.81
CA PHE A 155 14.15 36.06 3.79
C PHE A 155 15.17 37.19 3.94
N CYS A 156 14.81 38.37 3.42
CA CYS A 156 15.30 39.65 3.93
C CYS A 156 14.42 40.06 5.13
#